data_AF-W9V5A0-F1
#
_entry.id   AF-W9V5A0-F1
#
_cell.length_a   1.000
_cell.length_b   1.000
_cell.length_c   1.000
_cell.angle_alpha   90.00
_cell.angle_beta   90.00
_cell.angle_gamma   90.00
#
_symmetry.space_group_name_H-M   'P 1'
#
loop_
_entity.id
_entity.type
_entity.pdbx_description
1 polymer ?
#
loop_
_entity_poly.entity_id
_entity_poly.type
_entity_poly.pdbx_seq_one_letter_code
_entity_poly.pdbx_strand_id
1 'polypeptide(L)'
;MRAVIGQGNLIQLMHAPDMHEVPFCPDYCRHILAWEHGLLPLFDLSVWLRGQPRQRPLSCVGVVAFRGEDPAPRFGALALAAPPKRIDVDDAWACDLPESEMRWQPVCCSCFETGGEPFPILDLRRFFDLRPEPVGP
;
A
#
# COMPACT_ATOMS: atom_id res chain seq x y z
N MET A 1 7.78 10.44 2.21
CA MET A 1 6.61 9.80 2.83
C MET A 1 6.98 8.35 3.06
N ARG A 2 6.85 7.90 4.30
CA ARG A 2 7.15 6.53 4.73
C ARG A 2 5.94 5.99 5.46
N ALA A 3 5.74 4.70 5.34
CA ALA A 3 4.72 3.96 6.06
C ALA A 3 5.24 2.54 6.26
N VAL A 4 4.58 1.80 7.14
CA VAL A 4 4.98 0.44 7.52
C VAL A 4 3.81 -0.52 7.37
N ILE A 5 4.16 -1.80 7.21
CA ILE A 5 3.23 -2.92 7.23
C ILE A 5 3.78 -3.98 8.17
N GLY A 6 2.91 -4.86 8.66
CA GLY A 6 3.36 -6.04 9.39
C GLY A 6 4.30 -6.89 8.54
N GLN A 7 5.35 -7.47 9.16
CA GLN A 7 6.34 -8.26 8.44
C GLN A 7 5.70 -9.43 7.66
N GLY A 8 4.71 -10.10 8.24
CA GLY A 8 4.00 -11.21 7.60
C GLY A 8 3.12 -10.82 6.41
N ASN A 9 2.96 -9.52 6.13
CA ASN A 9 2.16 -9.05 5.02
C ASN A 9 2.98 -8.88 3.74
N LEU A 10 4.31 -8.75 3.81
CA LEU A 10 5.15 -8.67 2.61
C LEU A 10 5.52 -10.09 2.15
N ILE A 11 5.05 -10.47 0.96
CA ILE A 11 5.22 -11.82 0.41
C ILE A 11 6.45 -11.88 -0.49
N GLN A 12 6.59 -10.91 -1.38
CA GLN A 12 7.66 -10.89 -2.37
C GLN A 12 8.03 -9.47 -2.74
N LEU A 13 9.32 -9.25 -3.02
CA LEU A 13 9.81 -8.04 -3.68
C LEU A 13 10.12 -8.37 -5.14
N MET A 14 9.56 -7.58 -6.05
CA MET A 14 9.82 -7.66 -7.48
C MET A 14 10.59 -6.42 -7.92
N HIS A 15 11.64 -6.64 -8.70
CA HIS A 15 12.43 -5.58 -9.29
C HIS A 15 12.04 -5.43 -10.75
N ALA A 16 11.68 -4.20 -11.15
CA ALA A 16 11.25 -3.85 -12.50
C ALA A 16 10.29 -4.89 -13.14
N PRO A 17 9.15 -5.23 -12.48
CA PRO A 17 8.21 -6.18 -13.06
C PRO A 17 7.58 -5.63 -14.33
N ASP A 18 7.23 -6.52 -15.26
CA ASP A 18 6.37 -6.17 -16.38
C ASP A 18 4.98 -5.76 -15.84
N MET A 19 4.50 -4.61 -16.29
CA MET A 19 3.22 -4.03 -15.89
C MET A 19 2.40 -3.70 -17.12
N HIS A 20 1.09 -3.86 -16.98
CA HIS A 20 0.12 -3.49 -18.00
C HIS A 20 -0.78 -2.39 -17.48
N GLU A 21 -1.00 -1.37 -18.30
CA GLU A 21 -1.97 -0.33 -18.00
C GLU A 21 -3.40 -0.84 -18.19
N VAL A 22 -4.25 -0.49 -17.24
CA VAL A 22 -5.70 -0.70 -17.27
C VAL A 22 -6.36 0.64 -17.61
N PRO A 23 -7.00 0.77 -18.78
CA PRO A 23 -7.68 1.99 -19.18
C PRO A 23 -8.78 2.39 -18.18
N PHE A 24 -9.04 3.70 -18.09
CA PHE A 24 -10.10 4.29 -17.26
C PHE A 24 -9.98 4.09 -15.74
N CYS A 25 -8.88 3.50 -15.25
CA CYS A 25 -8.56 3.47 -13.83
C CYS A 25 -7.93 4.81 -13.37
N PRO A 26 -8.20 5.23 -12.12
CA PRO A 26 -7.45 6.31 -11.47
C PRO A 26 -5.94 6.07 -11.51
N ASP A 27 -5.15 7.14 -11.53
CA ASP A 27 -3.68 7.06 -11.65
C ASP A 27 -3.03 6.16 -10.58
N TYR A 28 -3.61 6.11 -9.37
CA TYR A 28 -3.08 5.33 -8.26
C TYR A 28 -3.32 3.81 -8.37
N CYS A 29 -4.16 3.35 -9.30
CA CYS A 29 -4.43 1.92 -9.52
C CYS A 29 -4.45 1.55 -11.02
N ARG A 30 -3.76 2.35 -11.85
CA ARG A 30 -3.76 2.18 -13.31
C ARG A 30 -3.05 0.91 -13.79
N HIS A 31 -2.26 0.25 -12.96
CA HIS A 31 -1.42 -0.86 -13.42
C HIS A 31 -1.83 -2.18 -12.79
N ILE A 32 -1.62 -3.24 -13.55
CA ILE A 32 -1.65 -4.61 -13.08
C ILE A 32 -0.33 -5.30 -13.45
N LEU A 33 -0.01 -6.37 -12.73
CA LEU A 33 1.14 -7.23 -13.03
C LEU A 33 0.74 -8.70 -12.94
N ALA A 34 1.42 -9.54 -13.72
CA ALA A 34 1.27 -10.99 -13.61
C ALA A 34 2.04 -11.50 -12.38
N TRP A 35 1.37 -12.31 -11.56
CA TRP A 35 1.98 -12.94 -10.40
C TRP A 35 1.34 -14.31 -10.17
N GLU A 36 2.19 -15.35 -10.08
CA GLU A 36 1.77 -16.75 -10.04
C GLU A 36 0.80 -17.09 -11.17
N HIS A 37 -0.42 -17.50 -10.85
CA HIS A 37 -1.47 -17.88 -11.80
C HIS A 37 -2.52 -16.79 -11.99
N GLY A 38 -2.21 -15.53 -11.66
CA GLY A 38 -3.19 -14.43 -11.70
C GLY A 38 -2.60 -13.07 -12.01
N LEU A 39 -3.49 -12.07 -11.96
CA LEU A 39 -3.16 -10.65 -12.14
C LEU A 39 -3.37 -9.94 -10.81
N LEU A 40 -2.39 -9.15 -10.38
CA LEU A 40 -2.47 -8.32 -9.18
C LEU A 40 -2.66 -6.85 -9.54
N PRO A 41 -3.63 -6.15 -8.91
CA PRO A 41 -3.69 -4.70 -8.99
C PRO A 41 -2.50 -4.08 -8.27
N LEU A 42 -1.84 -3.12 -8.93
CA LEU A 42 -0.79 -2.32 -8.34
C LEU A 42 -1.37 -1.02 -7.80
N PHE A 43 -1.21 -0.79 -6.50
CA PHE A 43 -1.59 0.44 -5.83
C PHE A 43 -0.37 1.33 -5.59
N ASP A 44 -0.48 2.59 -6.00
CA ASP A 44 0.52 3.64 -5.76
C ASP A 44 0.03 4.62 -4.70
N LEU A 45 0.43 4.37 -3.46
CA LEU A 45 0.11 5.25 -2.32
C LEU A 45 0.64 6.67 -2.52
N SER A 46 1.77 6.83 -3.21
CA SER A 46 2.35 8.16 -3.39
C SER A 46 1.48 9.03 -4.29
N VAL A 47 0.88 8.43 -5.31
CA VAL A 47 -0.07 9.08 -6.22
C VAL A 47 -1.39 9.35 -5.49
N TRP A 48 -1.91 8.35 -4.77
CA TRP A 48 -3.16 8.48 -4.02
C TRP A 48 -3.10 9.59 -2.95
N LEU A 49 -2.03 9.65 -2.16
CA LEU A 49 -1.84 10.64 -1.10
C LEU A 49 -1.57 12.06 -1.62
N ARG A 50 -0.99 12.20 -2.81
CA ARG A 50 -0.60 13.51 -3.36
C ARG A 50 -1.57 14.04 -4.40
N GLY A 51 -2.43 13.18 -4.97
CA GLY A 51 -3.26 13.53 -6.12
C GLY A 51 -2.44 13.92 -7.36
N GLN A 52 -1.18 13.49 -7.44
CA GLN A 52 -0.27 13.84 -8.53
C GLN A 52 0.29 12.58 -9.18
N PRO A 53 0.41 12.54 -10.51
CA PRO A 53 1.02 11.42 -11.21
C PRO A 53 2.45 11.15 -10.74
N ARG A 54 2.83 9.87 -10.80
CA ARG A 54 4.19 9.42 -10.53
C ARG A 54 5.16 10.06 -11.53
N GLN A 55 6.23 10.68 -11.01
CA GLN A 55 7.24 11.34 -11.86
C GLN A 55 8.36 10.42 -12.33
N ARG A 56 8.57 9.27 -11.68
CA ARG A 56 9.68 8.35 -11.96
C ARG A 56 9.16 6.95 -12.26
N PRO A 57 9.76 6.22 -13.21
CA PRO A 57 9.40 4.83 -13.46
C PRO A 57 9.45 4.00 -12.16
N LEU A 58 8.53 3.06 -12.04
CA LEU A 58 8.52 2.13 -10.93
C LEU A 58 9.63 1.09 -11.11
N SER A 59 10.52 0.98 -10.13
CA SER A 59 11.63 0.03 -10.15
C SER A 59 11.47 -1.10 -9.12
N CYS A 60 10.55 -0.97 -8.17
CA CYS A 60 10.35 -1.93 -7.09
C CYS A 60 8.86 -2.04 -6.73
N VAL A 61 8.39 -3.27 -6.62
CA VAL A 61 7.03 -3.60 -6.19
C VAL A 61 7.08 -4.58 -5.02
N GLY A 62 6.26 -4.34 -4.01
CA GLY A 62 6.00 -5.30 -2.95
C GLY A 62 4.68 -6.04 -3.22
N VAL A 63 4.73 -7.35 -3.39
CA VAL A 63 3.54 -8.20 -3.33
C VAL A 63 3.17 -8.34 -1.87
N VAL A 64 1.92 -8.01 -1.54
CA VAL A 64 1.42 -8.03 -0.18
C VAL A 64 0.22 -8.95 -0.03
N ALA A 65 0.12 -9.59 1.13
CA ALA A 65 -1.03 -10.39 1.54
C ALA A 65 -1.85 -9.67 2.62
N PHE A 66 -3.15 -9.84 2.56
CA PHE A 66 -4.10 -9.35 3.55
C PHE A 66 -5.28 -10.31 3.65
N ARG A 67 -5.97 -10.28 4.80
CA ARG A 67 -7.17 -11.10 5.01
C ARG A 67 -8.41 -10.26 4.72
N GLY A 68 -9.22 -10.69 3.76
CA GLY A 68 -10.54 -10.12 3.53
C GLY A 68 -11.60 -10.78 4.43
N GLU A 69 -12.85 -10.79 3.95
CA GLU A 69 -13.95 -11.55 4.56
C GLU A 69 -13.79 -13.08 4.37
N ASP A 70 -13.12 -13.49 3.29
CA ASP A 70 -12.81 -14.90 2.99
C ASP A 70 -11.63 -15.40 3.85
N PRO A 71 -11.65 -16.66 4.35
CA PRO A 71 -10.51 -17.28 5.03
C PRO A 71 -9.22 -17.34 4.20
N ALA A 72 -9.30 -17.37 2.87
CA ALA A 72 -8.13 -17.38 2.00
C ALA A 72 -7.45 -16.00 1.97
N PRO A 73 -6.10 -15.94 2.03
CA PRO A 73 -5.39 -14.68 1.90
C PRO A 73 -5.63 -14.10 0.51
N ARG A 74 -5.87 -12.79 0.46
CA ARG A 74 -5.94 -12.01 -0.76
C ARG A 74 -4.61 -11.30 -0.99
N PHE A 75 -4.32 -11.02 -2.24
CA PHE A 75 -3.04 -10.46 -2.65
C PHE A 75 -3.25 -9.18 -3.45
N GLY A 76 -2.26 -8.29 -3.33
CA GLY A 76 -2.18 -7.06 -4.11
C GLY A 76 -0.72 -6.64 -4.24
N ALA A 77 -0.47 -5.62 -5.04
CA ALA A 77 0.86 -5.09 -5.25
C ALA A 77 0.94 -3.64 -4.78
N LEU A 78 2.05 -3.27 -4.14
CA LEU A 78 2.34 -1.91 -3.71
C LEU A 78 3.55 -1.37 -4.47
N ALA A 79 3.39 -0.16 -4.98
CA ALA A 79 4.44 0.55 -5.67
C ALA A 79 5.44 1.14 -4.65
N LEU A 80 6.71 0.72 -4.71
CA LEU A 80 7.73 1.12 -3.73
C LEU A 80 8.77 2.05 -4.37
N ALA A 81 9.22 3.05 -3.60
CA ALA A 81 10.33 3.92 -4.03
C ALA A 81 11.69 3.21 -3.93
N ALA A 82 11.81 2.25 -3.01
CA ALA A 82 12.98 1.42 -2.76
C ALA A 82 12.57 0.15 -1.98
N PRO A 83 13.41 -0.90 -1.92
CA PRO A 83 13.17 -2.03 -1.04
C PRO A 83 12.94 -1.58 0.42
N PRO A 84 11.94 -2.15 1.12
CA PRO A 84 11.62 -1.78 2.48
C PRO A 84 12.71 -2.25 3.44
N LYS A 85 12.83 -1.57 4.58
CA LYS A 85 13.71 -1.96 5.67
C LYS A 85 12.87 -2.54 6.80
N ARG A 86 13.39 -3.58 7.45
CA ARG A 86 12.80 -4.10 8.69
C ARG A 86 13.12 -3.16 9.85
N ILE A 87 12.12 -2.89 10.66
CA ILE A 87 12.23 -2.17 11.92
C ILE A 87 11.52 -3.03 12.95
N ASP A 88 12.23 -3.42 14.01
CA ASP A 88 11.60 -4.06 15.17
C ASP A 88 11.06 -2.96 16.08
N VAL A 89 9.80 -3.08 16.47
CA VAL A 89 9.04 -2.03 17.20
C VAL A 89 8.45 -2.61 18.48
N ASP A 90 8.22 -1.74 19.45
CA ASP A 90 7.60 -2.06 20.74
C ASP A 90 6.38 -1.15 20.96
N ASP A 91 5.41 -1.60 21.75
CA ASP A 91 4.18 -0.85 22.04
C ASP A 91 4.46 0.49 22.75
N ALA A 92 5.60 0.63 23.43
CA ALA A 92 6.03 1.89 24.02
C ALA A 92 6.31 2.99 22.98
N TRP A 93 6.44 2.65 21.69
CA TRP A 93 6.64 3.61 20.61
C TRP A 93 5.31 4.07 20.00
N ALA A 94 4.18 3.50 20.43
CA ALA A 94 2.87 3.88 19.94
C ALA A 94 2.61 5.37 20.13
N CYS A 95 2.06 6.00 19.10
CA CYS A 95 1.67 7.40 19.12
C CYS A 95 0.39 7.62 18.32
N ASP A 96 -0.23 8.78 18.51
CA ASP A 96 -1.31 9.23 17.64
C ASP A 96 -0.76 9.65 16.27
N LEU A 97 -1.58 9.50 15.23
CA LEU A 97 -1.24 10.02 13.91
C LEU A 97 -1.26 11.56 13.96
N PRO A 98 -0.14 12.26 13.71
CA PRO A 98 -0.10 13.71 13.81
C PRO A 98 -1.01 14.40 12.79
N GLU A 99 -1.50 15.61 13.11
CA GLU A 99 -2.38 16.38 12.23
C GLU A 99 -1.78 16.59 10.83
N SER A 100 -0.46 16.80 10.75
CA SER A 100 0.28 16.95 9.48
C SER A 100 0.26 15.70 8.58
N GLU A 101 -0.11 14.55 9.13
CA GLU A 101 -0.15 13.24 8.48
C GLU A 101 -1.60 12.70 8.36
N MET A 102 -2.63 13.52 8.60
CA MET A 102 -4.05 13.11 8.51
C MET A 102 -4.46 12.48 7.16
N ARG A 103 -3.73 12.78 6.07
CA ARG A 103 -3.92 12.12 4.76
C ARG A 103 -3.81 10.60 4.81
N TRP A 104 -3.13 10.03 5.81
CA TRP A 104 -3.03 8.59 6.01
C TRP A 104 -4.24 7.98 6.72
N GLN A 105 -5.04 8.78 7.41
CA GLN A 105 -6.16 8.31 8.25
C GLN A 105 -7.09 7.30 7.56
N PRO A 106 -7.45 7.45 6.26
CA PRO A 106 -8.33 6.48 5.61
C PRO A 106 -7.70 5.07 5.49
N VAL A 107 -6.37 4.97 5.45
CA VAL A 107 -5.65 3.71 5.17
C VAL A 107 -4.74 3.24 6.31
N CYS A 108 -4.71 3.98 7.42
CA CYS A 108 -3.87 3.70 8.58
C CYS A 108 -4.70 3.05 9.71
N CYS A 109 -4.16 2.04 10.38
CA CYS A 109 -4.77 1.46 11.58
C CYS A 109 -4.17 2.01 12.88
N SER A 110 -2.89 2.37 12.88
CA SER A 110 -2.17 2.89 14.05
C SER A 110 -0.89 3.61 13.62
N CYS A 111 -0.18 4.24 14.55
CA CYS A 111 1.09 4.92 14.29
C CYS A 111 2.09 4.61 15.40
N PHE A 112 3.39 4.65 15.08
CA PHE A 112 4.45 4.67 16.08
C PHE A 112 5.46 5.78 15.77
N GLU A 113 6.18 6.26 16.77
CA GLU A 113 7.23 7.26 16.60
C GLU A 113 8.61 6.67 16.93
N THR A 114 9.60 6.97 16.10
CA THR A 114 11.00 6.68 16.42
C THR A 114 11.89 7.78 15.86
N GLY A 115 12.84 8.26 16.67
CA GLY A 115 13.72 9.38 16.27
C GLY A 115 12.97 10.68 15.98
N GLY A 116 11.81 10.91 16.62
CA GLY A 116 10.98 12.10 16.39
C GLY A 116 10.22 12.10 15.06
N GLU A 117 10.13 10.95 14.39
CA GLU A 117 9.37 10.81 13.15
C GLU A 117 8.23 9.80 13.31
N PRO A 118 6.99 10.17 12.93
CA PRO A 118 5.84 9.27 12.94
C PRO A 118 5.88 8.31 11.74
N PHE A 119 5.57 7.05 12.00
CA PHE A 119 5.44 5.98 11.01
C PHE A 119 4.02 5.42 11.03
N PRO A 120 3.18 5.78 10.05
CA PRO A 120 1.83 5.22 9.93
C PRO A 120 1.88 3.74 9.56
N ILE A 121 1.15 2.92 10.32
CA ILE A 121 0.97 1.49 10.08
C ILE A 121 -0.28 1.30 9.21
N LEU A 122 -0.07 0.69 8.04
CA LEU A 122 -1.10 0.55 7.02
C LEU A 122 -2.03 -0.65 7.29
N ASP A 123 -3.33 -0.44 7.14
CA ASP A 123 -4.33 -1.52 7.06
C ASP A 123 -4.54 -1.90 5.60
N LEU A 124 -3.86 -2.96 5.15
CA LEU A 124 -3.87 -3.39 3.76
C LEU A 124 -5.27 -3.68 3.19
N ARG A 125 -6.24 -4.05 4.04
CA ARG A 125 -7.63 -4.27 3.60
C ARG A 125 -8.25 -3.00 3.07
N ARG A 126 -7.92 -1.85 3.65
CA ARG A 126 -8.47 -0.54 3.25
C ARG A 126 -7.99 -0.06 1.88
N PHE A 127 -7.00 -0.72 1.28
CA PHE A 127 -6.53 -0.41 -0.08
C PHE A 127 -7.25 -1.23 -1.13
N PHE A 128 -7.44 -2.52 -0.86
CA PHE A 128 -7.85 -3.50 -1.86
C PHE A 128 -9.29 -3.99 -1.69
N ASP A 129 -9.93 -3.72 -0.54
CA ASP A 129 -11.35 -4.01 -0.28
C ASP A 129 -12.24 -2.76 -0.39
N LEU A 130 -11.74 -1.66 -0.95
CA LEU A 130 -12.60 -0.53 -1.34
C LEU A 130 -13.59 -1.04 -2.39
N ARG A 131 -14.79 -1.41 -1.94
CA ARG A 131 -15.93 -1.54 -2.83
C ARG A 131 -16.24 -0.13 -3.32
N PRO A 132 -16.19 0.16 -4.63
CA PRO A 132 -16.82 1.37 -5.11
C PRO A 132 -18.28 1.28 -4.67
N GLU A 133 -18.81 2.34 -4.02
CA GLU A 133 -20.25 2.41 -3.85
C GLU A 133 -20.87 2.26 -5.25
N PRO A 134 -21.92 1.44 -5.41
CA PRO A 134 -22.60 1.36 -6.68
C PRO A 134 -23.02 2.78 -7.06
N VAL A 135 -22.48 3.29 -8.17
CA VAL A 135 -23.02 4.48 -8.79
C VAL A 135 -24.47 4.11 -9.10
N GLY A 136 -25.39 4.72 -8.37
CA GLY A 136 -26.82 4.49 -8.54
C GLY A 136 -27.25 4.70 -10.00
N PRO A 137 -28.37 4.09 -10.41
CA PRO A 137 -28.86 4.17 -11.78
C PRO A 137 -29.10 5.60 -12.26
#